data_AF-A0A3A0G5J3-F1
#
_entry.id   AF-A0A3A0G5J3-F1
#
_cell.length_a   1.000
_cell.length_b   1.000
_cell.length_c   1.000
_cell.angle_alpha   90.00
_cell.angle_beta   90.00
_cell.angle_gamma   90.00
#
_symmetry.space_group_name_H-M   'P 1'
#
loop_
_entity.id
_entity.type
_entity.pdbx_description
1 polymer ?
#
loop_
_entity_poly.entity_id
_entity_poly.type
_entity_poly.pdbx_seq_one_letter_code
_entity_poly.pdbx_strand_id
1 'polypeptide(L)'
;MVDVVLAIQSHAGWLYVLLAVLVLREIAAFRHASRDRATALFGLEHEAATGRLIRSAVTMLLLGTIGVGIFMVARVVAPTIPELARRAPSRAPLIVTPPTAAIATDTPTPLPATATRPLPLIVTATPAP
;
A
#
# COMPACT_ATOMS: atom_id res chain seq x y z
N MET A 1 -7.27 -8.53 -12.66
CA MET A 1 -5.91 -8.93 -13.09
C MET A 1 -4.88 -7.86 -12.76
N VAL A 2 -5.16 -6.58 -13.07
CA VAL A 2 -4.31 -5.43 -12.70
C VAL A 2 -4.08 -5.35 -11.18
N ASP A 3 -5.09 -5.69 -10.37
CA ASP A 3 -5.00 -5.67 -8.90
C ASP A 3 -3.91 -6.59 -8.35
N VAL A 4 -3.70 -7.76 -8.98
CA VAL A 4 -2.66 -8.71 -8.58
C VAL A 4 -1.27 -8.14 -8.83
N VAL A 5 -1.08 -7.46 -9.96
CA VAL A 5 0.20 -6.80 -10.28
C VAL A 5 0.51 -5.68 -9.29
N LEU A 6 -0.50 -4.89 -8.91
CA LEU A 6 -0.36 -3.82 -7.91
C LEU A 6 -0.10 -4.37 -6.50
N ALA A 7 -0.74 -5.47 -6.13
CA ALA A 7 -0.48 -6.18 -4.88
C ALA A 7 0.97 -6.69 -4.81
N ILE A 8 1.47 -7.29 -5.91
CA ILE A 8 2.86 -7.76 -6.01
C ILE A 8 3.83 -6.59 -5.93
N GLN A 9 3.56 -5.47 -6.61
CA GLN A 9 4.44 -4.29 -6.57
C GLN A 9 4.54 -3.70 -5.16
N SER A 10 3.41 -3.52 -4.47
CA SER A 10 3.37 -2.96 -3.11
C SER A 10 4.08 -3.83 -2.07
N HIS A 11 4.05 -5.15 -2.25
CA HIS A 11 4.68 -6.11 -1.33
C HIS A 11 6.03 -6.63 -1.82
N ALA A 12 6.55 -6.16 -2.95
CA ALA A 12 7.77 -6.67 -3.57
C ALA A 12 8.95 -6.68 -2.58
N GLY A 13 9.09 -5.62 -1.76
CA GLY A 13 10.11 -5.57 -0.71
C GLY A 13 10.03 -6.73 0.28
N TRP A 14 8.84 -7.01 0.81
CA TRP A 14 8.60 -8.13 1.73
C TRP A 14 8.79 -9.49 1.06
N LEU A 15 8.38 -9.63 -0.19
CA LEU A 15 8.61 -10.83 -0.98
C LEU A 15 10.12 -11.10 -1.15
N TYR A 16 10.94 -10.07 -1.38
CA TYR A 16 12.39 -10.23 -1.44
C TYR A 16 13.01 -10.58 -0.09
N VAL A 17 12.52 -10.00 1.01
CA VAL A 17 12.98 -10.37 2.36
C VAL A 17 12.71 -11.85 2.63
N LEU A 18 11.48 -12.30 2.37
CA LEU A 18 11.11 -13.71 2.51
C LEU A 18 12.01 -14.59 1.63
N LEU A 19 12.17 -14.22 0.35
CA LEU A 19 12.99 -14.98 -0.58
C LEU A 19 14.46 -15.05 -0.14
N ALA A 20 15.02 -13.96 0.39
CA ALA A 20 16.38 -13.91 0.90
C ALA A 20 16.57 -14.86 2.09
N VAL A 21 15.61 -14.92 3.02
CA VAL A 21 15.64 -15.85 4.15
C VAL A 21 15.60 -17.31 3.66
N LEU A 22 14.72 -17.61 2.69
CA LEU A 22 14.64 -18.97 2.14
C LEU A 22 15.91 -19.36 1.38
N VAL A 23 16.48 -18.45 0.58
CA VAL A 23 17.75 -18.70 -0.14
C VAL A 23 18.88 -18.93 0.85
N LEU A 24 18.97 -18.15 1.93
CA LEU A 24 20.00 -18.33 2.96
C LEU A 24 19.90 -19.70 3.63
N ARG A 25 18.68 -20.15 3.94
CA ARG A 25 18.41 -21.49 4.45
C ARG A 25 18.88 -22.57 3.47
N GLU A 26 18.57 -22.44 2.19
CA GLU A 26 18.97 -23.43 1.17
C GLU A 26 20.48 -23.45 0.96
N ILE A 27 21.16 -22.30 1.00
CA ILE A 27 22.63 -22.23 0.98
C ILE A 27 23.22 -22.99 2.17
N ALA A 28 22.67 -22.81 3.37
CA ALA A 28 23.13 -23.55 4.55
C ALA A 28 22.94 -25.07 4.35
N ALA A 29 21.76 -25.50 3.90
CA ALA A 29 21.47 -26.90 3.60
C ALA A 29 22.42 -27.48 2.54
N PHE A 30 22.69 -26.74 1.47
CA PHE A 30 23.63 -27.13 0.42
C PHE A 30 25.05 -27.34 0.96
N ARG A 31 25.52 -26.42 1.82
CA ARG A 31 26.84 -26.52 2.45
C ARG A 31 26.95 -27.72 3.37
N HIS A 32 25.91 -28.04 4.13
CA HIS A 32 25.88 -29.25 4.96
C HIS A 32 25.92 -30.50 4.08
N ALA A 33 25.05 -30.62 3.08
CA ALA A 33 25.01 -31.77 2.19
C ALA A 33 26.31 -31.95 1.38
N SER A 34 27.00 -30.86 1.04
CA SER A 34 28.29 -30.90 0.33
C SER A 34 29.41 -31.45 1.21
N ARG A 35 29.40 -31.12 2.51
CA ARG A 35 30.36 -31.69 3.48
C ARG A 35 30.10 -33.17 3.67
N ASP A 36 28.84 -33.56 3.84
CA ASP A 36 28.45 -34.97 4.01
C ASP A 36 28.89 -35.82 2.81
N ARG A 37 28.75 -35.27 1.59
CA ARG A 37 29.23 -35.92 0.36
C ARG A 37 30.75 -36.06 0.31
N ALA A 38 31.49 -35.07 0.81
CA ALA A 38 32.96 -35.09 0.82
C ALA A 38 33.53 -36.08 1.84
N THR A 39 32.79 -36.38 2.91
CA THR A 39 33.21 -37.34 3.95
C THR A 39 32.71 -38.76 3.72
N ALA A 40 31.83 -38.98 2.74
CA ALA A 40 31.27 -40.29 2.42
C ALA A 40 32.34 -41.24 1.86
N LEU A 41 32.57 -42.36 2.54
CA LEU A 41 33.54 -43.39 2.13
C LEU A 41 32.87 -44.51 1.33
N PHE A 42 31.56 -44.70 1.51
CA PHE A 42 30.79 -45.76 0.84
C PHE A 42 29.88 -45.19 -0.24
N GLY A 43 29.68 -45.96 -1.31
CA GLY A 43 28.83 -45.56 -2.45
C GLY A 43 27.38 -45.25 -2.06
N LEU A 44 26.81 -46.01 -1.12
CA LEU A 44 25.46 -45.78 -0.61
C LEU A 44 25.30 -44.45 0.14
N GLU A 45 26.33 -44.02 0.88
CA GLU A 45 26.35 -42.73 1.55
C GLU A 45 26.49 -41.59 0.54
N HIS A 46 27.29 -41.81 -0.51
CA HIS A 46 27.48 -40.85 -1.59
C HIS A 46 26.18 -40.62 -2.38
N GLU A 47 25.40 -41.67 -2.66
CA GLU A 47 24.11 -41.60 -3.34
C GLU A 47 23.10 -40.79 -2.49
N ALA A 48 23.02 -41.08 -1.19
CA ALA A 48 22.13 -40.39 -0.27
C ALA A 48 22.50 -38.91 -0.08
N ALA A 49 23.80 -38.59 -0.06
CA ALA A 49 24.28 -37.21 -0.01
C ALA A 49 24.01 -36.46 -1.34
N THR A 50 24.17 -37.14 -2.47
CA THR A 50 23.88 -36.59 -3.81
C THR A 50 22.40 -36.27 -3.97
N GLY A 51 21.50 -37.15 -3.52
CA GLY A 51 20.06 -36.88 -3.53
C GLY A 51 19.68 -35.63 -2.73
N ARG A 52 20.31 -35.42 -1.57
CA ARG A 52 20.12 -34.21 -0.75
C ARG A 52 20.63 -32.94 -1.44
N LEU A 53 21.78 -33.03 -2.11
CA LEU A 53 22.34 -31.92 -2.89
C LEU A 53 21.45 -31.54 -4.07
N ILE A 54 21.00 -32.52 -4.86
CA ILE A 54 20.11 -32.28 -6.00
C ILE A 54 18.82 -31.63 -5.52
N ARG A 55 18.22 -32.13 -4.43
CA ARG A 55 17.00 -31.53 -3.87
C ARG A 55 17.20 -30.06 -3.51
N SER A 56 18.29 -29.75 -2.81
CA SER A 56 18.66 -28.38 -2.43
C SER A 56 18.94 -27.48 -3.65
N ALA A 57 19.59 -28.02 -4.68
CA ALA A 57 19.84 -27.29 -5.91
C ALA A 57 18.54 -26.97 -6.67
N VAL A 58 17.61 -27.94 -6.73
CA VAL A 58 16.30 -27.76 -7.37
C VAL A 58 15.45 -26.74 -6.61
N THR A 59 15.41 -26.79 -5.28
CA THR A 59 14.70 -25.79 -4.48
C THR A 59 15.32 -24.40 -4.68
N MET A 60 16.65 -24.30 -4.66
CA MET A 60 17.34 -23.03 -4.90
C MET A 60 17.07 -22.46 -6.30
N LEU A 61 17.04 -23.31 -7.33
CA LEU A 61 16.65 -22.93 -8.69
C LEU A 61 15.20 -22.41 -8.73
N LEU A 62 14.27 -23.12 -8.08
CA LEU A 62 12.86 -22.72 -8.03
C LEU A 62 12.67 -21.36 -7.35
N LEU A 63 13.34 -21.14 -6.21
CA LEU A 63 13.35 -19.84 -5.52
C LEU A 63 13.93 -18.75 -6.42
N GLY A 64 15.01 -19.04 -7.15
CA GLY A 64 15.58 -18.12 -8.13
C GLY A 64 14.57 -17.72 -9.20
N THR A 65 13.88 -18.69 -9.80
CA THR A 65 12.83 -18.45 -10.81
C THR A 65 11.68 -17.61 -10.26
N ILE A 66 11.26 -17.85 -9.02
CA ILE A 66 10.25 -17.02 -8.33
C ILE A 66 10.76 -15.59 -8.17
N GLY A 67 12.02 -15.41 -7.75
CA GLY A 67 12.64 -14.09 -7.63
C GLY A 67 12.69 -13.32 -8.94
N VAL A 68 13.05 -13.99 -10.04
CA VAL A 68 13.01 -13.42 -11.39
C VAL A 68 11.58 -13.04 -11.79
N GLY A 69 10.60 -13.89 -11.48
CA GLY A 69 9.18 -13.59 -11.72
C GLY A 69 8.71 -12.34 -10.97
N ILE A 70 9.03 -12.22 -9.68
CA ILE A 70 8.70 -11.04 -8.87
C ILE A 70 9.37 -9.79 -9.46
N PHE A 71 10.64 -9.88 -9.84
CA PHE A 71 11.36 -8.77 -10.48
C PHE A 71 10.68 -8.34 -11.78
N MET A 72 10.35 -9.29 -12.63
CA MET A 72 9.73 -9.00 -13.92
C MET A 72 8.37 -8.32 -13.72
N VAL A 73 7.56 -8.82 -12.78
CA VAL A 73 6.27 -8.21 -12.48
C VAL A 73 6.43 -6.82 -11.86
N ALA A 74 7.26 -6.67 -10.83
CA ALA A 74 7.36 -5.43 -10.07
C ALA A 74 8.10 -4.31 -10.82
N ARG A 75 9.09 -4.64 -11.66
CA ARG A 75 9.97 -3.67 -12.32
C ARG A 75 9.70 -3.49 -13.81
N VAL A 76 9.15 -4.50 -14.49
CA VAL A 76 8.90 -4.44 -15.93
C VAL A 76 7.41 -4.33 -16.23
N VAL A 77 6.55 -5.13 -15.59
CA VAL A 77 5.10 -5.12 -15.86
C VAL A 77 4.37 -4.01 -15.11
N ALA A 78 4.65 -3.80 -13.83
CA ALA A 78 3.95 -2.80 -13.03
C ALA A 78 4.04 -1.36 -13.56
N PRO A 79 5.20 -0.86 -14.08
CA PRO A 79 5.27 0.50 -14.61
C PRO A 79 4.56 0.70 -15.96
N THR A 80 4.22 -0.36 -16.69
CA THR A 80 3.47 -0.22 -17.97
C THR A 80 1.97 -0.01 -17.76
N ILE A 81 1.48 -0.17 -16.52
CA ILE A 81 0.06 0.05 -16.19
C ILE A 81 -0.23 1.56 -16.18
N PRO A 82 -1.20 2.05 -16.99
CA PRO A 82 -1.59 3.46 -17.01
C PRO A 82 -2.01 3.97 -15.63
N GLU A 83 -1.68 5.22 -15.30
CA GLU A 83 -2.01 5.83 -14.00
C GLU A 83 -3.52 5.84 -13.69
N LEU A 84 -4.38 5.92 -14.71
CA LEU A 84 -5.83 5.81 -14.54
C LEU A 84 -6.26 4.44 -14.00
N ALA A 85 -5.60 3.35 -14.44
CA ALA A 85 -5.86 2.00 -13.95
C ALA A 85 -5.28 1.78 -12.55
N ARG A 86 -4.20 2.47 -12.18
CA ARG A 86 -3.65 2.47 -10.80
C ARG A 86 -4.56 3.17 -9.79
N ARG A 87 -5.27 4.21 -10.23
CA ARG A 87 -6.22 5.00 -9.43
C ARG A 87 -7.64 4.45 -9.41
N ALA A 88 -7.89 3.28 -10.00
CA ALA A 88 -9.16 2.60 -9.88
C ALA A 88 -9.10 1.53 -8.78
N PRO A 89 -8.95 1.85 -7.48
CA PRO A 89 -9.48 0.94 -6.49
C PRO A 89 -10.99 0.98 -6.67
N SER A 90 -11.57 -0.19 -6.95
CA SER A 90 -12.98 -0.50 -6.75
C SER A 90 -13.35 -0.28 -5.27
N ARG A 91 -13.42 0.98 -4.86
CA ARG A 91 -14.13 1.45 -3.69
C ARG A 91 -15.27 2.26 -4.24
N ALA A 92 -16.31 1.57 -4.71
CA ALA A 92 -17.61 2.20 -4.80
C ALA A 92 -17.90 2.77 -3.41
N PRO A 93 -18.05 4.10 -3.26
CA PRO A 93 -18.34 4.68 -1.96
C PRO A 93 -19.64 4.07 -1.46
N LEU A 94 -19.58 3.38 -0.32
CA LEU A 94 -20.76 2.77 0.31
C LEU A 94 -21.80 3.84 0.72
N ILE A 95 -21.37 5.10 0.79
CA ILE A 95 -22.22 6.26 1.01
C ILE A 95 -21.92 7.27 -0.09
N VAL A 96 -22.83 7.37 -1.05
CA VAL A 96 -22.93 8.54 -1.94
C VAL A 96 -23.61 9.62 -1.12
N THR A 97 -22.85 10.58 -0.60
CA THR A 97 -23.47 11.79 -0.05
C THR A 97 -24.04 12.57 -1.24
N PRO A 98 -25.37 12.78 -1.34
CA PRO A 98 -25.91 13.60 -2.40
C PRO A 98 -25.33 15.02 -2.30
N PRO A 99 -25.08 15.70 -3.43
CA PRO A 99 -24.68 17.10 -3.38
C PRO A 99 -25.78 17.87 -2.64
N THR A 100 -25.42 18.50 -1.51
CA THR A 100 -26.28 19.50 -0.89
C THR A 100 -26.51 20.58 -1.94
N ALA A 101 -27.71 20.59 -2.53
CA ALA A 101 -28.13 21.72 -3.36
C ALA A 101 -28.03 22.96 -2.48
N ALA A 102 -27.14 23.88 -2.83
CA ALA A 102 -27.15 25.22 -2.27
C ALA A 102 -28.52 25.80 -2.65
N ILE A 103 -29.40 25.93 -1.66
CA ILE A 103 -30.64 26.69 -1.82
C ILE A 103 -30.18 28.11 -2.10
N ALA A 104 -30.46 28.59 -3.31
CA ALA A 104 -30.28 30.00 -3.66
C ALA A 104 -31.07 30.82 -2.65
N THR A 105 -30.36 31.54 -1.78
CA THR A 105 -30.96 32.58 -0.96
C THR A 105 -31.16 33.77 -1.87
N ASP A 106 -32.41 34.05 -2.24
CA ASP A 106 -32.79 35.27 -2.93
C ASP A 106 -32.31 36.47 -2.09
N THR A 107 -31.27 37.12 -2.58
CA THR A 107 -30.79 38.39 -2.04
C THR A 107 -31.61 39.51 -2.66
N PRO A 108 -32.13 40.43 -1.84
CA PRO A 108 -31.88 41.83 -2.12
C PRO A 108 -31.22 42.49 -0.90
N THR A 109 -29.94 42.84 -1.03
CA THR A 109 -29.22 43.72 -0.10
C THR A 109 -29.11 45.09 -0.78
N PRO A 110 -29.49 46.18 -0.08
CA PRO A 110 -28.48 47.18 0.23
C PRO A 110 -28.53 47.70 1.69
N LEU A 111 -27.35 47.57 2.32
CA LEU A 111 -26.67 48.35 3.38
C LEU A 111 -27.33 48.70 4.73
N PRO A 112 -26.53 48.69 5.84
CA PRO A 112 -27.02 48.73 7.21
C PRO A 112 -27.43 50.13 7.66
N ALA A 113 -28.65 50.27 8.20
CA ALA A 113 -29.09 51.45 8.91
C ALA A 113 -28.59 51.42 10.37
N THR A 114 -27.77 52.40 10.74
CA THR A 114 -27.38 52.72 12.12
C THR A 114 -28.63 53.00 12.95
N ALA A 115 -28.99 52.10 13.85
CA ALA A 115 -30.05 52.34 14.84
C ALA A 115 -29.50 53.15 16.02
N THR A 116 -29.63 54.46 15.96
CA THR A 116 -29.43 55.38 17.09
C THR A 116 -30.49 55.08 18.15
N ARG A 117 -30.06 54.63 19.34
CA ARG A 117 -30.92 54.42 20.52
C ARG A 117 -31.42 55.78 21.04
N PRO A 118 -32.74 56.04 21.14
CA PRO A 118 -33.22 57.26 21.78
C PRO A 118 -33.03 57.16 23.31
N LEU A 119 -32.33 58.13 23.90
CA LEU A 119 -32.28 58.33 25.35
C LEU A 119 -33.64 58.90 25.82
N PRO A 120 -34.18 58.46 26.97
CA PRO A 120 -35.35 59.11 27.57
C PRO A 120 -34.96 60.50 28.11
N LEU A 121 -35.58 61.55 27.57
CA LEU A 121 -35.47 62.93 28.05
C LEU A 121 -36.41 63.12 29.25
N ILE A 122 -35.84 63.37 30.43
CA ILE A 122 -36.60 63.71 31.63
C ILE A 122 -36.97 65.19 31.57
N VAL A 123 -38.26 65.49 31.41
CA VAL A 123 -38.81 66.85 31.50
C VAL A 123 -39.08 67.17 32.97
N THR A 124 -38.30 68.08 33.55
CA THR A 124 -38.61 68.71 34.85
C THR A 124 -39.15 70.11 34.56
N ALA A 125 -40.43 70.34 34.88
CA ALA A 125 -41.06 71.66 34.75
C ALA A 125 -40.69 72.57 35.93
N THR A 126 -40.55 73.87 35.71
CA THR A 126 -40.57 74.90 36.76
C THR A 126 -41.22 76.19 36.22
N PRO A 127 -42.06 76.87 37.02
CA PRO A 127 -43.10 77.79 36.55
C PRO A 127 -42.59 79.22 36.29
N ALA A 128 -43.34 79.94 35.44
CA ALA A 128 -43.13 81.34 35.09
C ALA A 128 -43.46 82.31 36.25
N PRO A 129 -42.88 83.53 36.28
CA PRO A 129 -43.15 84.57 37.27
C PRO A 129 -44.52 85.24 37.10
#